data_AF-A0A089QDT6-F1
#
_entry.id   AF-A0A089QDT6-F1
#
_cell.length_a   1.000
_cell.length_b   1.000
_cell.length_c   1.000
_cell.angle_alpha   90.00
_cell.angle_beta   90.00
_cell.angle_gamma   90.00
#
_symmetry.space_group_name_H-M   'P 1'
#
loop_
_entity.id
_entity.type
_entity.pdbx_description
1 polymer ?
#
loop_
_entity_poly.entity_id
_entity_poly.type
_entity_poly.pdbx_seq_one_letter_code
_entity_poly.pdbx_strand_id
1 'polypeptide(L)'
;MSFKKITIAGAGTLGSQIAFQAAFYGFTVSIWNPHPDRAIRRLNKVQKMYKQEMGITDSDVKRAMKNIVEITNDMEIATKNTEYVIESVPENLEIKGIFYQKMCQVLPKDVILASNSSTLVPSQLVKFVDRPEKFLHMHFANHIWKFNTSEIVGNEKTDKEVIDKVVEFAKEINMLPIVLKKEQPGYIMNSLSVPYLNAALGLWAKGVADPMTIDKDWMKATGSPMGPFMSLDAIGLRTTYAIFNAHAEDAAAKAIADKLKQMIDEGHYGIEAGEGFYKYPHPAYESADFLKV
;
A
#
# COMPACT_ATOMS: atom_id res chain seq x y z
N MET A 1 3.56 23.69 -3.11
CA MET A 1 4.28 22.48 -3.53
C MET A 1 5.58 22.41 -2.75
N SER A 2 5.61 21.52 -1.76
CA SER A 2 6.76 21.14 -0.94
C SER A 2 7.94 20.62 -1.78
N PHE A 3 7.62 19.99 -2.92
CA PHE A 3 8.56 19.50 -3.92
C PHE A 3 8.07 19.89 -5.31
N LYS A 4 8.97 20.19 -6.24
CA LYS A 4 8.67 20.44 -7.66
C LYS A 4 8.72 19.16 -8.47
N LYS A 5 9.80 18.37 -8.31
CA LYS A 5 9.99 17.10 -9.00
C LYS A 5 10.25 15.97 -8.02
N ILE A 6 9.48 14.90 -8.19
CA ILE A 6 9.62 13.67 -7.41
C ILE A 6 9.95 12.49 -8.31
N THR A 7 10.68 11.51 -7.77
CA THR A 7 10.94 10.24 -8.45
C THR A 7 10.30 9.10 -7.69
N ILE A 8 9.52 8.29 -8.39
CA ILE A 8 9.00 7.04 -7.84
C ILE A 8 9.89 5.90 -8.32
N ALA A 9 10.58 5.24 -7.40
CA ALA A 9 11.47 4.15 -7.69
C ALA A 9 10.77 2.81 -7.48
N GLY A 10 10.36 2.18 -8.58
CA GLY A 10 9.49 1.02 -8.61
C GLY A 10 8.04 1.46 -8.87
N ALA A 11 7.45 0.90 -9.92
CA ALA A 11 6.05 1.13 -10.30
C ALA A 11 5.30 -0.21 -10.43
N GLY A 12 5.39 -1.00 -9.38
CA GLY A 12 4.51 -2.14 -9.14
C GLY A 12 3.09 -1.69 -8.78
N THR A 13 2.38 -2.46 -7.97
CA THR A 13 1.03 -2.12 -7.52
C THR A 13 0.99 -0.75 -6.84
N LEU A 14 1.66 -0.56 -5.70
CA LEU A 14 1.62 0.71 -4.96
C LEU A 14 2.38 1.83 -5.67
N GLY A 15 3.60 1.58 -6.14
CA GLY A 15 4.39 2.61 -6.83
C GLY A 15 3.66 3.28 -8.01
N SER A 16 2.89 2.53 -8.79
CA SER A 16 2.07 3.11 -9.87
C SER A 16 0.92 3.99 -9.35
N GLN A 17 0.34 3.66 -8.20
CA GLN A 17 -0.71 4.47 -7.56
C GLN A 17 -0.11 5.76 -7.01
N ILE A 18 1.01 5.67 -6.29
CA ILE A 18 1.73 6.84 -5.75
C ILE A 18 2.15 7.79 -6.87
N ALA A 19 2.71 7.24 -7.96
CA ALA A 19 3.09 8.04 -9.13
C ALA A 19 1.90 8.77 -9.75
N PHE A 20 0.78 8.06 -9.97
CA PHE A 20 -0.41 8.67 -10.57
C PHE A 20 -1.06 9.69 -9.63
N GLN A 21 -1.17 9.40 -8.33
CA GLN A 21 -1.72 10.33 -7.33
C GLN A 21 -0.92 11.63 -7.30
N ALA A 22 0.41 11.57 -7.18
CA ALA A 22 1.23 12.77 -7.16
C ALA A 22 1.12 13.58 -8.46
N ALA A 23 1.14 12.90 -9.60
CA ALA A 23 0.97 13.54 -10.90
C ALA A 23 -0.42 14.17 -11.07
N PHE A 24 -1.47 13.53 -10.55
CA PHE A 24 -2.84 14.02 -10.56
C PHE A 24 -3.00 15.32 -9.76
N TYR A 25 -2.26 15.46 -8.65
CA TYR A 25 -2.19 16.67 -7.84
C TYR A 25 -1.13 17.69 -8.29
N GLY A 26 -0.56 17.51 -9.49
CA GLY A 26 0.21 18.54 -10.17
C GLY A 26 1.74 18.46 -10.00
N PHE A 27 2.26 17.46 -9.29
CA PHE A 27 3.71 17.28 -9.15
C PHE A 27 4.33 16.78 -10.45
N THR A 28 5.53 17.25 -10.78
CA THR A 28 6.32 16.64 -11.86
C THR A 28 6.87 15.30 -11.37
N VAL A 29 6.52 14.21 -12.03
CA VAL A 29 6.87 12.84 -11.63
C VAL A 29 7.78 12.20 -12.67
N SER A 30 8.88 11.62 -12.21
CA SER A 30 9.63 10.61 -12.96
C SER A 30 9.49 9.24 -12.31
N ILE A 31 9.58 8.19 -13.11
CA ILE A 31 9.49 6.81 -12.63
C ILE A 31 10.75 6.08 -13.03
N TRP A 32 11.45 5.54 -12.04
CA TRP A 32 12.46 4.53 -12.28
C TRP A 32 11.82 3.14 -12.15
N ASN A 33 12.00 2.27 -13.14
CA ASN A 33 11.60 0.87 -13.06
C ASN A 33 12.52 0.01 -13.94
N PRO A 34 13.03 -1.14 -13.46
CA PRO A 34 13.83 -2.04 -14.31
C PRO A 34 13.08 -2.54 -15.55
N HIS A 35 11.74 -2.46 -15.54
CA HIS A 35 10.87 -2.79 -16.67
C HIS A 35 9.87 -1.66 -16.96
N PRO A 36 10.27 -0.61 -17.71
CA PRO A 36 9.42 0.56 -18.00
C PRO A 36 8.06 0.19 -18.62
N ASP A 37 8.01 -0.79 -19.53
CA ASP A 37 6.75 -1.24 -20.13
C ASP A 37 5.77 -1.80 -19.10
N ARG A 38 6.26 -2.44 -18.03
CA ARG A 38 5.41 -2.93 -16.94
C ARG A 38 4.82 -1.76 -16.15
N ALA A 39 5.62 -0.71 -15.91
CA ALA A 39 5.17 0.51 -15.24
C ALA A 39 4.05 1.20 -16.04
N ILE A 40 4.24 1.35 -17.37
CA ILE A 40 3.23 1.94 -18.26
C ILE A 40 1.92 1.15 -18.21
N ARG A 41 1.99 -0.19 -18.31
CA ARG A 41 0.79 -1.03 -18.22
C ARG A 41 0.08 -0.88 -16.88
N ARG A 42 0.80 -0.75 -15.77
CA ARG A 42 0.23 -0.54 -14.44
C ARG A 42 -0.42 0.83 -14.30
N LEU A 43 0.24 1.90 -14.76
CA LEU A 43 -0.36 3.24 -14.81
C LEU A 43 -1.66 3.26 -15.61
N ASN A 44 -1.72 2.60 -16.77
CA ASN A 44 -2.95 2.51 -17.56
C ASN A 44 -4.08 1.79 -16.80
N LYS A 45 -3.77 0.83 -15.93
CA LYS A 45 -4.77 0.22 -15.04
C LYS A 45 -5.21 1.18 -13.94
N VAL A 46 -4.28 1.89 -13.31
CA VAL A 46 -4.58 2.91 -12.28
C VAL A 46 -5.49 3.99 -12.83
N GLN A 47 -5.22 4.52 -14.02
CA GLN A 47 -6.08 5.52 -14.68
C GLN A 47 -7.52 5.03 -14.82
N LYS A 48 -7.72 3.78 -15.23
CA LYS A 48 -9.06 3.17 -15.36
C LYS A 48 -9.75 3.05 -14.00
N MET A 49 -9.03 2.64 -12.96
CA MET A 49 -9.57 2.57 -11.60
C MET A 49 -9.98 3.96 -11.10
N TYR A 50 -9.18 5.01 -11.30
CA TYR A 50 -9.59 6.37 -10.94
C TYR A 50 -10.85 6.82 -11.69
N LYS A 51 -10.95 6.56 -13.00
CA LYS A 51 -12.16 6.90 -13.77
C LYS A 51 -13.40 6.21 -13.19
N GLN A 52 -13.27 4.95 -12.81
CA GLN A 52 -14.37 4.14 -12.29
C GLN A 52 -14.75 4.53 -10.85
N GLU A 53 -13.75 4.70 -9.97
CA GLU A 53 -13.96 4.85 -8.53
C GLU A 53 -14.06 6.31 -8.08
N MET A 54 -13.38 7.23 -8.78
CA MET A 54 -13.38 8.68 -8.46
C MET A 54 -14.19 9.51 -9.44
N GLY A 55 -14.74 8.92 -10.51
CA GLY A 55 -15.57 9.62 -11.50
C GLY A 55 -14.83 10.71 -12.30
N ILE A 56 -13.50 10.62 -12.41
CA ILE A 56 -12.70 11.65 -13.10
C ILE A 56 -12.86 11.57 -14.63
N THR A 57 -12.64 12.69 -15.32
CA THR A 57 -12.77 12.77 -16.77
C THR A 57 -11.50 12.32 -17.51
N ASP A 58 -11.61 12.05 -18.82
CA ASP A 58 -10.43 11.84 -19.67
C ASP A 58 -9.49 13.06 -19.72
N SER A 59 -10.03 14.26 -19.53
CA SER A 59 -9.22 15.48 -19.45
C SER A 59 -8.37 15.50 -18.17
N ASP A 60 -8.94 15.08 -17.04
CA ASP A 60 -8.20 14.98 -15.78
C ASP A 60 -7.08 13.94 -15.87
N VAL A 61 -7.36 12.78 -16.47
CA VAL A 61 -6.36 11.74 -16.72
C VAL A 61 -5.23 12.28 -17.61
N LYS A 62 -5.54 12.96 -18.71
CA LYS A 62 -4.54 13.55 -19.60
C LYS A 62 -3.68 14.59 -18.88
N ARG A 63 -4.28 15.42 -18.02
CA ARG A 63 -3.55 16.40 -17.19
C ARG A 63 -2.57 15.69 -16.25
N ALA A 64 -3.04 14.66 -15.53
CA ALA A 64 -2.19 13.88 -14.63
C ALA A 64 -1.03 13.21 -15.39
N MET A 65 -1.32 12.55 -16.50
CA MET A 65 -0.30 11.86 -17.30
C MET A 65 0.74 12.80 -17.90
N LYS A 66 0.36 14.04 -18.25
CA LYS A 66 1.31 15.07 -18.70
C LYS A 66 2.37 15.41 -17.64
N ASN A 67 2.03 15.25 -16.36
CA ASN A 67 2.96 15.49 -15.26
C ASN A 67 3.91 14.31 -15.00
N ILE A 68 3.63 13.12 -15.57
CA ILE A 68 4.58 12.01 -15.59
C ILE A 68 5.51 12.20 -16.79
N VAL A 69 6.65 12.84 -16.55
CA VAL A 69 7.54 13.33 -17.61
C VAL A 69 8.56 12.30 -18.07
N GLU A 70 8.78 11.24 -17.29
CA GLU A 70 9.79 10.23 -17.58
C GLU A 70 9.43 8.87 -16.98
N ILE A 71 9.65 7.79 -17.74
CA ILE A 71 9.52 6.40 -17.28
C ILE A 71 10.67 5.60 -17.89
N THR A 72 11.67 5.29 -17.07
CA THR A 72 12.94 4.73 -17.55
C THR A 72 13.50 3.69 -16.59
N ASN A 73 14.44 2.86 -17.08
CA ASN A 73 15.24 1.95 -16.26
C ASN A 73 16.60 2.56 -15.86
N ASP A 74 16.91 3.77 -16.33
CA ASP A 74 18.12 4.51 -16.00
C ASP A 74 17.91 5.38 -14.76
N MET A 75 18.71 5.17 -13.72
CA MET A 75 18.56 5.91 -12.46
C MET A 75 18.97 7.39 -12.59
N GLU A 76 19.97 7.72 -13.39
CA GLU A 76 20.43 9.11 -13.59
C GLU A 76 19.36 9.92 -14.33
N ILE A 77 18.80 9.34 -15.40
CA ILE A 77 17.72 9.98 -16.16
C ILE A 77 16.48 10.16 -15.26
N ALA A 78 16.09 9.12 -14.53
CA ALA A 78 14.93 9.19 -13.64
C ALA A 78 15.12 10.25 -12.55
N THR A 79 16.30 10.39 -11.98
CA THR A 79 16.56 11.25 -10.82
C THR A 79 17.05 12.66 -11.17
N LYS A 80 17.25 12.98 -12.45
CA LYS A 80 17.66 14.32 -12.89
C LYS A 80 16.75 15.41 -12.30
N ASN A 81 17.32 16.32 -11.50
CA ASN A 81 16.62 17.41 -10.79
C ASN A 81 15.52 16.95 -9.82
N THR A 82 15.57 15.71 -9.32
CA THR A 82 14.63 15.24 -8.31
C THR A 82 14.95 15.87 -6.96
N GLU A 83 13.92 16.16 -6.16
CA GLU A 83 14.07 16.67 -4.80
C GLU A 83 13.61 15.64 -3.76
N TYR A 84 12.84 14.64 -4.19
CA TYR A 84 12.27 13.62 -3.33
C TYR A 84 12.12 12.29 -4.09
N VAL A 85 12.63 11.21 -3.51
CA VAL A 85 12.47 9.85 -4.05
C VAL A 85 11.62 9.02 -3.10
N ILE A 86 10.58 8.39 -3.64
CA ILE A 86 9.79 7.38 -2.92
C ILE A 86 10.12 6.00 -3.50
N GLU A 87 10.74 5.17 -2.70
CA GLU A 87 11.12 3.80 -3.03
C GLU A 87 9.94 2.85 -2.78
N SER A 88 9.54 2.13 -3.82
CA SER A 88 8.51 1.08 -3.83
C SER A 88 8.96 -0.11 -4.69
N VAL A 89 10.22 -0.54 -4.53
CA VAL A 89 10.81 -1.75 -5.11
C VAL A 89 10.38 -3.00 -4.32
N PRO A 90 10.67 -4.23 -4.79
CA PRO A 90 10.26 -5.45 -4.10
C PRO A 90 10.63 -5.48 -2.61
N GLU A 91 9.75 -6.08 -1.82
CA GLU A 91 9.85 -6.15 -0.35
C GLU A 91 10.88 -7.20 0.09
N ASN A 92 12.15 -6.93 -0.17
CA ASN A 92 13.28 -7.76 0.20
C ASN A 92 14.47 -6.89 0.62
N LEU A 93 15.08 -7.22 1.76
CA LEU A 93 16.13 -6.41 2.38
C LEU A 93 17.38 -6.28 1.48
N GLU A 94 17.80 -7.36 0.84
CA GLU A 94 18.97 -7.38 -0.05
C GLU A 94 18.70 -6.56 -1.32
N ILE A 95 17.53 -6.75 -1.94
CA ILE A 95 17.13 -5.97 -3.12
C ILE A 95 17.09 -4.47 -2.80
N LYS A 96 16.48 -4.08 -1.68
CA LYS A 96 16.43 -2.68 -1.24
C LYS A 96 17.84 -2.15 -0.91
N GLY A 97 18.69 -2.95 -0.27
CA GLY A 97 20.08 -2.57 0.00
C GLY A 97 20.86 -2.26 -1.26
N ILE A 98 20.82 -3.15 -2.26
CA ILE A 98 21.46 -2.94 -3.57
C ILE A 98 20.86 -1.72 -4.27
N PHE A 99 19.53 -1.54 -4.21
CA PHE A 99 18.86 -0.39 -4.77
C PHE A 99 19.37 0.92 -4.16
N TYR A 100 19.39 1.05 -2.83
CA TYR A 100 19.83 2.29 -2.17
C TYR A 100 21.29 2.58 -2.44
N GLN A 101 22.17 1.56 -2.44
CA GLN A 101 23.58 1.74 -2.76
C GLN A 101 23.80 2.33 -4.16
N LYS A 102 23.04 1.88 -5.16
CA LYS A 102 23.11 2.43 -6.53
C LYS A 102 22.45 3.79 -6.62
N MET A 103 21.27 3.94 -6.05
CA MET A 103 20.48 5.17 -6.13
C MET A 103 21.21 6.34 -5.45
N CYS A 104 21.85 6.12 -4.30
CA CYS A 104 22.59 7.17 -3.60
C CYS A 104 23.79 7.71 -4.38
N GLN A 105 24.38 6.92 -5.29
CA GLN A 105 25.51 7.36 -6.13
C GLN A 105 25.13 8.42 -7.16
N VAL A 106 23.88 8.39 -7.63
CA VAL A 106 23.38 9.30 -8.67
C VAL A 106 22.57 10.47 -8.11
N LEU A 107 22.24 10.43 -6.82
CA LEU A 107 21.43 11.45 -6.17
C LEU A 107 22.28 12.55 -5.53
N PRO A 108 21.96 13.83 -5.77
CA PRO A 108 22.48 14.94 -4.98
C PRO A 108 22.25 14.75 -3.49
N LYS A 109 23.15 15.27 -2.64
CA LYS A 109 23.12 15.08 -1.18
C LYS A 109 21.89 15.67 -0.50
N ASP A 110 21.22 16.62 -1.13
CA ASP A 110 20.09 17.33 -0.54
C ASP A 110 18.73 16.64 -0.73
N VAL A 111 18.66 15.63 -1.60
CA VAL A 111 17.45 14.86 -1.91
C VAL A 111 16.94 14.07 -0.70
N ILE A 112 15.64 14.17 -0.44
CA ILE A 112 14.95 13.36 0.57
C ILE A 112 14.64 11.97 0.01
N LEU A 113 14.83 10.94 0.82
CA LEU A 113 14.52 9.56 0.50
C LEU A 113 13.43 9.03 1.42
N ALA A 114 12.37 8.48 0.85
CA ALA A 114 11.35 7.74 1.59
C ALA A 114 11.23 6.30 1.09
N SER A 115 11.06 5.35 2.00
CA SER A 115 10.62 3.99 1.65
C SER A 115 9.12 3.84 1.87
N ASN A 116 8.43 3.18 0.93
CA ASN A 116 7.07 2.66 1.06
C ASN A 116 7.06 1.18 1.52
N SER A 117 8.08 0.74 2.26
CA SER A 117 8.12 -0.62 2.82
C SER A 117 6.98 -0.84 3.82
N SER A 118 6.29 -1.97 3.76
CA SER A 118 5.18 -2.32 4.65
C SER A 118 5.61 -3.20 5.83
N THR A 119 6.72 -3.91 5.68
CA THR A 119 7.22 -4.91 6.65
C THR A 119 8.54 -4.51 7.29
N LEU A 120 9.42 -3.83 6.56
CA LEU A 120 10.69 -3.35 7.09
C LEU A 120 10.51 -1.98 7.74
N VAL A 121 11.30 -1.73 8.79
CA VAL A 121 11.31 -0.46 9.52
C VAL A 121 12.50 0.41 9.13
N PRO A 122 12.46 1.74 9.38
CA PRO A 122 13.55 2.66 9.04
C PRO A 122 14.94 2.20 9.50
N SER A 123 15.08 1.69 10.73
CA SER A 123 16.36 1.22 11.27
C SER A 123 17.00 0.07 10.48
N GLN A 124 16.20 -0.73 9.78
CA GLN A 124 16.69 -1.82 8.93
C GLN A 124 17.22 -1.32 7.57
N LEU A 125 16.68 -0.20 7.07
CA LEU A 125 17.01 0.33 5.74
C LEU A 125 18.00 1.50 5.77
N VAL A 126 18.01 2.28 6.85
CA VAL A 126 18.82 3.50 6.97
C VAL A 126 20.33 3.25 6.79
N LYS A 127 20.81 2.05 7.14
CA LYS A 127 22.22 1.66 6.96
C LYS A 127 22.66 1.57 5.49
N PHE A 128 21.73 1.54 4.53
CA PHE A 128 22.01 1.47 3.10
C PHE A 128 21.98 2.82 2.40
N VAL A 129 21.59 3.89 3.10
CA VAL A 129 21.60 5.26 2.56
C VAL A 129 22.79 6.05 3.09
N ASP A 130 23.22 7.05 2.34
CA ASP A 130 24.35 7.94 2.69
C ASP A 130 23.92 9.29 3.30
N ARG A 131 22.61 9.42 3.62
CA ARG A 131 21.93 10.63 4.15
C ARG A 131 20.86 10.26 5.18
N PRO A 132 21.22 9.61 6.29
CA PRO A 132 20.24 9.13 7.28
C PRO A 132 19.33 10.23 7.82
N GLU A 133 19.81 11.47 7.90
CA GLU A 133 19.06 12.66 8.30
C GLU A 133 17.94 13.05 7.33
N LYS A 134 18.05 12.62 6.06
CA LYS A 134 17.03 12.84 5.00
C LYS A 134 16.29 11.57 4.60
N PHE A 135 16.38 10.52 5.40
CA PHE A 135 15.73 9.24 5.14
C PHE A 135 14.59 8.99 6.14
N LEU A 136 13.44 8.56 5.63
CA LEU A 136 12.29 8.16 6.44
C LEU A 136 11.45 7.11 5.70
N HIS A 137 10.37 6.66 6.33
CA HIS A 137 9.35 5.85 5.68
C HIS A 137 8.08 6.69 5.47
N MET A 138 7.42 6.45 4.34
CA MET A 138 6.12 6.99 3.97
C MET A 138 5.30 5.83 3.41
N HIS A 139 4.53 5.17 4.27
CA HIS A 139 3.76 3.98 3.96
C HIS A 139 2.35 4.35 3.51
N PHE A 140 1.87 3.69 2.46
CA PHE A 140 0.56 3.93 1.85
C PHE A 140 -0.32 2.68 1.94
N ALA A 141 -1.63 2.89 2.13
CA ALA A 141 -2.62 1.82 1.93
C ALA A 141 -2.80 1.48 0.44
N ASN A 142 -3.58 0.44 0.11
CA ASN A 142 -3.99 0.20 -1.28
C ASN A 142 -5.16 1.12 -1.67
N HIS A 143 -5.34 1.38 -2.97
CA HIS A 143 -6.37 2.31 -3.49
C HIS A 143 -6.26 3.70 -2.83
N ILE A 144 -5.06 4.30 -2.90
CA ILE A 144 -4.71 5.51 -2.13
C ILE A 144 -5.57 6.74 -2.44
N TRP A 145 -6.32 6.74 -3.54
CA TRP A 145 -7.30 7.78 -3.85
C TRP A 145 -8.55 7.72 -2.95
N LYS A 146 -8.85 6.54 -2.41
CA LYS A 146 -10.01 6.26 -1.55
C LYS A 146 -9.59 6.07 -0.10
N PHE A 147 -8.60 5.20 0.14
CA PHE A 147 -8.02 4.95 1.47
C PHE A 147 -6.77 5.79 1.64
N ASN A 148 -6.98 7.11 1.67
CA ASN A 148 -5.95 8.11 1.51
C ASN A 148 -5.14 8.38 2.79
N THR A 149 -4.73 7.35 3.53
CA THR A 149 -3.81 7.50 4.66
C THR A 149 -2.36 7.35 4.24
N SER A 150 -1.47 8.17 4.80
CA SER A 150 -0.02 7.97 4.68
C SER A 150 0.64 7.97 6.05
N GLU A 151 1.23 6.84 6.43
CA GLU A 151 1.92 6.66 7.70
C GLU A 151 3.40 7.07 7.55
N ILE A 152 3.82 8.06 8.32
CA ILE A 152 5.12 8.73 8.19
C ILE A 152 5.94 8.48 9.45
N VAL A 153 7.16 7.97 9.31
CA VAL A 153 8.05 7.70 10.44
C VAL A 153 9.51 7.83 10.05
N GLY A 154 10.27 8.58 10.84
CA GLY A 154 11.72 8.74 10.69
C GLY A 154 12.51 7.60 11.34
N ASN A 155 13.81 7.58 11.04
CA ASN A 155 14.81 6.89 11.86
C ASN A 155 15.34 7.83 12.96
N GLU A 156 16.24 7.36 13.82
CA GLU A 156 16.78 8.14 14.94
C GLU A 156 17.49 9.43 14.54
N LYS A 157 18.00 9.51 13.30
CA LYS A 157 18.74 10.66 12.78
C LYS A 157 17.90 11.57 11.90
N THR A 158 16.67 11.19 11.52
CA THR A 158 15.86 11.97 10.58
C THR A 158 15.59 13.37 11.12
N ASP A 159 15.91 14.38 10.31
CA ASP A 159 15.64 15.77 10.67
C ASP A 159 14.13 16.02 10.76
N LYS A 160 13.71 16.77 11.78
CA LYS A 160 12.31 17.14 11.96
C LYS A 160 11.75 17.88 10.74
N GLU A 161 12.54 18.77 10.14
CA GLU A 161 12.15 19.53 8.95
C GLU A 161 11.86 18.62 7.74
N VAL A 162 12.57 17.48 7.64
CA VAL A 162 12.33 16.48 6.59
C VAL A 162 10.97 15.81 6.82
N ILE A 163 10.65 15.44 8.06
CA ILE A 163 9.33 14.88 8.42
C ILE A 163 8.23 15.91 8.11
N ASP A 164 8.38 17.15 8.54
CA ASP A 164 7.41 18.23 8.30
C ASP A 164 7.18 18.44 6.79
N LYS A 165 8.24 18.42 5.99
CA LYS A 165 8.16 18.57 4.53
C LYS A 165 7.43 17.41 3.86
N VAL A 166 7.64 16.17 4.32
CA VAL A 166 6.91 14.99 3.80
C VAL A 166 5.45 14.98 4.27
N VAL A 167 5.15 15.49 5.46
CA VAL A 167 3.78 15.72 5.93
C VAL A 167 3.05 16.71 5.03
N GLU A 168 3.69 17.83 4.65
CA GLU A 168 3.11 18.79 3.71
C GLU A 168 2.92 18.17 2.33
N PHE A 169 3.89 17.40 1.82
CA PHE A 169 3.71 16.64 0.58
C PHE A 169 2.50 15.71 0.63
N ALA A 170 2.33 14.96 1.71
CA ALA A 170 1.19 14.06 1.88
C ALA A 170 -0.14 14.81 1.75
N LYS A 171 -0.28 15.97 2.40
CA LYS A 171 -1.48 16.82 2.28
C LYS A 171 -1.68 17.34 0.86
N GLU A 172 -0.61 17.77 0.18
CA GLU A 172 -0.66 18.29 -1.18
C GLU A 172 -1.11 17.23 -2.20
N ILE A 173 -0.87 15.94 -1.93
CA ILE A 173 -1.39 14.82 -2.73
C ILE A 173 -2.68 14.22 -2.14
N ASN A 174 -3.43 15.00 -1.34
CA ASN A 174 -4.70 14.65 -0.70
C ASN A 174 -4.65 13.36 0.14
N MET A 175 -3.55 13.15 0.86
CA MET A 175 -3.42 12.11 1.87
C MET A 175 -3.64 12.71 3.27
N LEU A 176 -4.19 11.93 4.18
CA LEU A 176 -4.20 12.16 5.61
C LEU A 176 -2.84 11.69 6.17
N PRO A 177 -1.94 12.61 6.56
CA PRO A 177 -0.66 12.24 7.17
C PRO A 177 -0.87 11.72 8.59
N ILE A 178 -0.33 10.54 8.88
CA ILE A 178 -0.31 9.91 10.19
C ILE A 178 1.16 9.81 10.63
N VAL A 179 1.60 10.72 11.49
CA VAL A 179 3.01 10.75 11.94
C VAL A 179 3.18 9.84 13.15
N LEU A 180 3.99 8.79 12.99
CA LEU A 180 4.32 7.88 14.08
C LEU A 180 5.46 8.47 14.91
N LYS A 181 5.39 8.27 16.23
CA LYS A 181 6.44 8.71 17.16
C LYS A 181 7.66 7.80 17.18
N LYS A 182 7.48 6.54 16.80
CA LYS A 182 8.51 5.50 16.76
C LYS A 182 8.22 4.55 15.62
N GLU A 183 9.25 3.93 15.08
CA GLU A 183 9.08 2.83 14.14
C GLU A 183 8.39 1.64 14.79
N GLN A 184 7.57 0.95 14.00
CA GLN A 184 6.79 -0.20 14.42
C GLN A 184 6.60 -1.10 13.18
N PRO A 185 6.99 -2.39 13.22
CA PRO A 185 6.63 -3.33 12.16
C PRO A 185 5.11 -3.35 11.96
N GLY A 186 4.66 -3.16 10.72
CA GLY A 186 3.24 -3.05 10.41
C GLY A 186 2.59 -1.69 10.74
N TYR A 187 3.37 -0.68 11.13
CA TYR A 187 2.89 0.68 11.39
C TYR A 187 1.71 0.68 12.39
N ILE A 188 0.75 1.59 12.25
CA ILE A 188 -0.47 1.59 13.08
C ILE A 188 -1.52 0.68 12.43
N MET A 189 -1.75 0.86 11.12
CA MET A 189 -2.83 0.18 10.42
C MET A 189 -2.69 -1.35 10.50
N ASN A 190 -1.54 -1.92 10.13
CA ASN A 190 -1.38 -3.38 10.14
C ASN A 190 -1.20 -3.95 11.56
N SER A 191 -0.64 -3.17 12.49
CA SER A 191 -0.56 -3.56 13.90
C SER A 191 -1.96 -3.75 14.53
N LEU A 192 -2.96 -3.00 14.06
CA LEU A 192 -4.35 -3.16 14.50
C LEU A 192 -5.10 -4.20 13.67
N SER A 193 -4.98 -4.15 12.33
CA SER A 193 -5.79 -4.97 11.44
C SER A 193 -5.39 -6.44 11.47
N VAL A 194 -4.10 -6.77 11.52
CA VAL A 194 -3.65 -8.17 11.45
C VAL A 194 -4.14 -9.00 12.65
N PRO A 195 -3.96 -8.58 13.91
CA PRO A 195 -4.48 -9.33 15.05
C PRO A 195 -6.01 -9.49 15.01
N TYR A 196 -6.71 -8.44 14.61
CA TYR A 196 -8.17 -8.44 14.47
C TYR A 196 -8.66 -9.46 13.42
N LEU A 197 -8.06 -9.45 12.23
CA LEU A 197 -8.41 -10.39 11.16
C LEU A 197 -8.01 -11.83 11.53
N ASN A 198 -6.87 -12.02 12.21
CA ASN A 198 -6.43 -13.32 12.68
C ASN A 198 -7.40 -13.91 13.72
N ALA A 199 -7.93 -13.08 14.63
CA ALA A 199 -8.94 -13.53 15.59
C ALA A 199 -10.22 -14.01 14.88
N ALA A 200 -10.69 -13.27 13.87
CA ALA A 200 -11.86 -13.66 13.07
C ALA A 200 -11.65 -14.98 12.31
N LEU A 201 -10.51 -15.12 11.62
CA LEU A 201 -10.14 -16.36 10.94
C LEU A 201 -10.02 -17.54 11.90
N GLY A 202 -9.51 -17.31 13.12
CA GLY A 202 -9.44 -18.31 14.17
C GLY A 202 -10.82 -18.82 14.61
N LEU A 203 -11.81 -17.94 14.78
CA LEU A 203 -13.19 -18.31 15.09
C LEU A 203 -13.80 -19.18 13.97
N TRP A 204 -13.62 -18.76 12.72
CA TRP A 204 -14.11 -19.49 11.55
C TRP A 204 -13.40 -20.85 11.36
N ALA A 205 -12.09 -20.92 11.57
CA ALA A 205 -11.34 -22.16 11.44
C ALA A 205 -11.75 -23.19 12.50
N LYS A 206 -12.07 -22.75 13.72
CA LYS A 206 -12.58 -23.59 14.81
C LYS A 206 -14.07 -23.95 14.67
N GLY A 207 -14.76 -23.41 13.67
CA GLY A 207 -16.19 -23.65 13.46
C GLY A 207 -17.09 -22.99 14.52
N VAL A 208 -16.61 -21.95 15.21
CA VAL A 208 -17.40 -21.25 16.24
C VAL A 208 -18.58 -20.50 15.61
N ALA A 209 -18.36 -19.89 14.45
CA ALA A 209 -19.39 -19.21 13.66
C ALA A 209 -18.96 -19.12 12.19
N ASP A 210 -19.93 -18.97 11.30
CA ASP A 210 -19.67 -18.70 9.88
C ASP A 210 -19.24 -17.23 9.66
N PRO A 211 -18.60 -16.91 8.52
CA PRO A 211 -18.10 -15.57 8.21
C PRO A 211 -19.15 -14.46 8.35
N MET A 212 -20.37 -14.71 7.88
CA MET A 212 -21.43 -13.70 7.89
C MET A 212 -21.94 -13.44 9.31
N THR A 213 -22.08 -14.48 10.13
CA THR A 213 -22.43 -14.32 11.56
C THR A 213 -21.37 -13.50 12.30
N ILE A 214 -20.08 -13.78 12.08
CA ILE A 214 -18.97 -13.03 12.73
C ILE A 214 -19.00 -11.55 12.30
N ASP A 215 -19.20 -11.29 11.01
CA ASP A 215 -19.30 -9.93 10.49
C ASP A 215 -20.49 -9.16 11.07
N LYS A 216 -21.68 -9.78 11.12
CA LYS A 216 -22.89 -9.15 11.68
C LYS A 216 -22.72 -8.81 13.16
N ASP A 217 -22.19 -9.74 13.95
CA ASP A 217 -21.95 -9.53 15.37
C ASP A 217 -20.98 -8.34 15.57
N TRP A 218 -19.83 -8.36 14.89
CA TRP A 218 -18.84 -7.28 14.97
C TRP A 218 -19.45 -5.92 14.58
N MET A 219 -20.09 -5.84 13.42
CA MET A 219 -20.67 -4.59 12.92
C MET A 219 -21.74 -4.05 13.87
N LYS A 220 -22.61 -4.92 14.38
CA LYS A 220 -23.70 -4.49 15.26
C LYS A 220 -23.20 -4.08 16.65
N ALA A 221 -22.25 -4.83 17.21
CA ALA A 221 -21.72 -4.57 18.54
C ALA A 221 -20.82 -3.33 18.60
N THR A 222 -20.07 -3.03 17.54
CA THR A 222 -19.07 -1.95 17.52
C THR A 222 -19.53 -0.70 16.76
N GLY A 223 -20.56 -0.82 15.93
CA GLY A 223 -20.92 0.21 14.96
C GLY A 223 -19.98 0.30 13.76
N SER A 224 -19.07 -0.68 13.58
CA SER A 224 -18.19 -0.73 12.42
C SER A 224 -18.99 -0.84 11.12
N PRO A 225 -18.68 -0.04 10.08
CA PRO A 225 -19.34 -0.15 8.78
C PRO A 225 -18.96 -1.42 8.01
N MET A 226 -17.95 -2.17 8.48
CA MET A 226 -17.41 -3.33 7.78
C MET A 226 -16.97 -4.42 8.78
N GLY A 227 -17.24 -5.68 8.44
CA GLY A 227 -16.79 -6.85 9.18
C GLY A 227 -15.38 -7.33 8.79
N PRO A 228 -14.77 -8.23 9.57
CA PRO A 228 -13.47 -8.81 9.24
C PRO A 228 -13.46 -9.60 7.92
N PHE A 229 -14.51 -10.37 7.59
CA PHE A 229 -14.54 -11.18 6.36
C PHE A 229 -14.79 -10.35 5.11
N MET A 230 -15.57 -9.26 5.22
CA MET A 230 -15.62 -8.23 4.16
C MET A 230 -14.23 -7.65 3.88
N SER A 231 -13.45 -7.39 4.93
CA SER A 231 -12.10 -6.85 4.81
C SER A 231 -11.14 -7.87 4.16
N LEU A 232 -11.27 -9.15 4.51
CA LEU A 232 -10.47 -10.24 3.93
C LEU A 232 -10.73 -10.40 2.43
N ASP A 233 -11.98 -10.30 1.98
CA ASP A 233 -12.32 -10.33 0.55
C ASP A 233 -11.76 -9.12 -0.21
N ALA A 234 -11.75 -7.94 0.42
CA ALA A 234 -11.15 -6.74 -0.15
C ALA A 234 -9.62 -6.81 -0.24
N ILE A 235 -8.96 -7.44 0.74
CA ILE A 235 -7.51 -7.69 0.73
C ILE A 235 -7.15 -8.78 -0.30
N GLY A 236 -8.01 -9.77 -0.47
CA GLY A 236 -7.81 -10.93 -1.32
C GLY A 236 -7.19 -12.11 -0.56
N LEU A 237 -7.80 -13.30 -0.70
CA LEU A 237 -7.49 -14.43 0.17
C LEU A 237 -6.12 -15.05 -0.08
N ARG A 238 -5.52 -14.86 -1.27
CA ARG A 238 -4.17 -15.33 -1.58
C ARG A 238 -3.10 -14.68 -0.70
N THR A 239 -3.26 -13.39 -0.40
CA THR A 239 -2.35 -12.65 0.49
C THR A 239 -2.42 -13.23 1.91
N THR A 240 -3.63 -13.39 2.42
CA THR A 240 -3.87 -13.98 3.75
C THR A 240 -3.36 -15.41 3.83
N TYR A 241 -3.65 -16.25 2.83
CA TYR A 241 -3.16 -17.62 2.74
C TYR A 241 -1.63 -17.68 2.81
N ALA A 242 -0.93 -16.84 2.07
CA ALA A 242 0.54 -16.82 2.08
C ALA A 242 1.10 -16.54 3.48
N ILE A 243 0.48 -15.63 4.24
CA ILE A 243 0.89 -15.28 5.62
C ILE A 243 0.73 -16.49 6.56
N PHE A 244 -0.44 -17.13 6.54
CA PHE A 244 -0.71 -18.27 7.42
C PHE A 244 0.06 -19.53 7.01
N ASN A 245 0.22 -19.77 5.71
CA ASN A 245 0.97 -20.90 5.19
C ASN A 245 2.47 -20.80 5.52
N ALA A 246 3.02 -19.58 5.62
CA ALA A 246 4.40 -19.37 6.06
C ALA A 246 4.64 -19.76 7.53
N HIS A 247 3.57 -19.95 8.32
CA HIS A 247 3.61 -20.36 9.72
C HIS A 247 2.84 -21.68 9.95
N ALA A 248 2.74 -22.54 8.93
CA ALA A 248 1.94 -23.76 8.96
C ALA A 248 2.50 -24.86 9.90
N GLU A 249 3.64 -24.64 10.53
CA GLU A 249 4.12 -25.40 11.67
C GLU A 249 3.27 -25.20 12.93
N ASP A 250 2.59 -24.05 13.06
CA ASP A 250 1.56 -23.84 14.07
C ASP A 250 0.23 -24.44 13.62
N ALA A 251 -0.38 -25.27 14.48
CA ALA A 251 -1.58 -26.00 14.13
C ALA A 251 -2.79 -25.09 13.85
N ALA A 252 -2.91 -23.96 14.54
CA ALA A 252 -4.00 -23.02 14.30
C ALA A 252 -3.80 -22.26 12.98
N ALA A 253 -2.57 -21.86 12.68
CA ALA A 253 -2.22 -21.24 11.41
C ALA A 253 -2.42 -22.21 10.23
N LYS A 254 -2.01 -23.47 10.38
CA LYS A 254 -2.24 -24.52 9.38
C LYS A 254 -3.72 -24.72 9.07
N ALA A 255 -4.55 -24.82 10.12
CA ALA A 255 -6.00 -25.00 9.94
C ALA A 255 -6.65 -23.84 9.17
N ILE A 256 -6.21 -22.61 9.41
CA ILE A 256 -6.66 -21.43 8.64
C ILE A 256 -6.15 -21.52 7.20
N ALA A 257 -4.87 -21.81 7.00
CA ALA A 257 -4.25 -21.91 5.68
C ALA A 257 -4.93 -22.98 4.80
N ASP A 258 -5.22 -24.16 5.35
CA ASP A 258 -5.86 -25.25 4.61
C ASP A 258 -7.28 -24.87 4.15
N LYS A 259 -8.10 -24.24 5.02
CA LYS A 259 -9.43 -23.76 4.63
C LYS A 259 -9.38 -22.64 3.58
N LEU A 260 -8.45 -21.69 3.71
CA LEU A 260 -8.25 -20.65 2.71
C LEU A 260 -7.79 -21.25 1.38
N LYS A 261 -6.90 -22.26 1.42
CA LYS A 261 -6.40 -22.94 0.23
C LYS A 261 -7.52 -23.61 -0.55
N GLN A 262 -8.43 -24.29 0.15
CA GLN A 262 -9.61 -24.89 -0.46
C GLN A 262 -10.45 -23.83 -1.20
N MET A 263 -10.78 -22.71 -0.55
CA MET A 263 -11.54 -21.63 -1.20
C MET A 263 -10.82 -21.07 -2.43
N ILE A 264 -9.52 -20.87 -2.34
CA ILE A 264 -8.71 -20.36 -3.46
C ILE A 264 -8.71 -21.35 -4.63
N ASP A 265 -8.60 -22.65 -4.37
CA ASP A 265 -8.61 -23.70 -5.38
C ASP A 265 -9.97 -23.83 -6.08
N GLU A 266 -11.05 -23.53 -5.37
CA GLU A 266 -12.41 -23.43 -5.90
C GLU A 266 -12.65 -22.13 -6.69
N GLY A 267 -11.67 -21.21 -6.69
CA GLY A 267 -11.76 -19.92 -7.40
C GLY A 267 -12.36 -18.79 -6.57
N HIS A 268 -12.60 -19.00 -5.26
CA HIS A 268 -13.12 -18.00 -4.34
C HIS A 268 -11.96 -17.29 -3.61
N TYR A 269 -11.44 -16.20 -4.17
CA TYR A 269 -10.28 -15.49 -3.61
C TYR A 269 -10.49 -13.99 -3.37
N GLY A 270 -11.75 -13.55 -3.34
CA GLY A 270 -12.16 -12.20 -2.94
C GLY A 270 -12.79 -11.42 -4.09
N ILE A 271 -12.80 -10.09 -3.97
CA ILE A 271 -13.47 -9.19 -4.93
C ILE A 271 -12.99 -9.39 -6.36
N GLU A 272 -11.67 -9.62 -6.55
CA GLU A 272 -11.07 -9.83 -7.87
C GLU A 272 -11.67 -11.04 -8.61
N ALA A 273 -12.04 -12.09 -7.88
CA ALA A 273 -12.62 -13.31 -8.45
C ALA A 273 -14.12 -13.18 -8.73
N GLY A 274 -14.78 -12.15 -8.20
CA GLY A 274 -16.23 -12.07 -8.08
C GLY A 274 -16.79 -12.88 -6.90
N GLU A 275 -15.96 -13.61 -6.15
CA GLU A 275 -16.39 -14.40 -4.98
C GLU A 275 -15.23 -14.66 -4.02
N GLY A 276 -15.52 -14.58 -2.72
CA GLY A 276 -14.63 -14.96 -1.61
C GLY A 276 -15.48 -15.54 -0.48
N PHE A 277 -15.52 -14.87 0.67
CA PHE A 277 -16.52 -15.12 1.71
C PHE A 277 -17.91 -14.58 1.32
N TYR A 278 -17.95 -13.58 0.44
CA TYR A 278 -19.15 -13.01 -0.16
C TYR A 278 -19.12 -13.11 -1.69
N LYS A 279 -20.30 -12.97 -2.32
CA LYS A 279 -20.47 -12.89 -3.78
C LYS A 279 -20.50 -11.44 -4.25
N TYR A 280 -19.84 -11.13 -5.36
CA TYR A 280 -19.73 -9.79 -5.93
C TYR A 280 -20.31 -9.77 -7.36
N PRO A 281 -20.83 -8.62 -7.86
CA PRO A 281 -20.69 -7.26 -7.33
C PRO A 281 -21.75 -6.84 -6.30
N HIS A 282 -22.71 -7.69 -5.95
CA HIS A 282 -23.80 -7.36 -5.01
C HIS A 282 -23.72 -8.23 -3.75
N PRO A 283 -22.72 -8.00 -2.89
CA PRO A 283 -22.55 -8.77 -1.66
C PRO A 283 -23.70 -8.53 -0.69
N ALA A 284 -24.02 -9.56 0.09
CA ALA A 284 -25.18 -9.55 0.99
C ALA A 284 -25.18 -8.37 1.98
N TYR A 285 -24.00 -7.85 2.34
CA TYR A 285 -23.85 -6.73 3.26
C TYR A 285 -24.24 -5.35 2.69
N GLU A 286 -24.43 -5.23 1.38
CA GLU A 286 -24.98 -4.01 0.77
C GLU A 286 -26.50 -3.91 0.97
N SER A 287 -27.17 -5.02 1.31
CA SER A 287 -28.60 -5.01 1.60
C SER A 287 -28.89 -4.19 2.86
N ALA A 288 -29.87 -3.29 2.79
CA ALA A 288 -30.40 -2.59 3.95
C ALA A 288 -30.94 -3.55 5.03
N ASP A 289 -31.22 -4.81 4.66
CA ASP A 289 -31.72 -5.85 5.55
C ASP A 289 -30.60 -6.68 6.18
N PHE A 290 -29.32 -6.47 5.83
CA PHE A 290 -28.22 -7.31 6.30
C PHE A 290 -28.12 -7.39 7.83
N LEU A 291 -28.28 -6.25 8.49
CA LEU A 291 -28.26 -6.10 9.96
C LEU A 291 -29.66 -5.92 10.56
N LYS A 292 -30.74 -6.11 9.77
CA LYS A 292 -32.10 -6.06 10.33
C LYS A 292 -32.38 -7.32 11.15
N VAL A 293 -33.16 -7.12 12.21
CA VAL A 293 -33.66 -8.16 13.10
C VAL A 293 -34.92 -8.77 12.51
#